data_AF-A8ILR7-F1
#
_entry.id   AF-A8ILR7-F1
#
_cell.length_a   1.000
_cell.length_b   1.000
_cell.length_c   1.000
_cell.angle_alpha   90.00
_cell.angle_beta   90.00
_cell.angle_gamma   90.00
#
_symmetry.space_group_name_H-M   'P 1'
#
loop_
_entity.id
_entity.type
_entity.pdbx_description
1 polymer ?
#
loop_
_entity_poly.entity_id
_entity_poly.type
_entity_poly.pdbx_seq_one_letter_code
_entity_poly.pdbx_strand_id
1 'polypeptide(L)'
;FWAQAGYSPGVFMRDLFWFSLEPPAPEYGLGFAPLNEGGWWLIASFFFLIGCSAWWMRTYTRAKALGMGLHVAWAFAALLWLILVLGLIRPILMGSWSQAVPYGIFSHLDWTNLFSITYGNLFYNPFHALSIAFLYGSALL
;
A
#
# COMPACT_ATOMS: atom_id res chain seq x y z
N PHE A 1 2.03 16.21 -2.50
CA PHE A 1 3.23 16.44 -3.34
C PHE A 1 3.33 17.86 -3.86
N TRP A 2 2.30 18.44 -4.50
CA TRP A 2 2.35 19.83 -4.99
C TRP A 2 2.74 20.87 -3.92
N ALA A 3 2.23 20.73 -2.70
CA ALA A 3 2.64 21.55 -1.57
C ALA A 3 4.13 21.37 -1.17
N GLN A 4 4.67 20.15 -1.27
CA GLN A 4 6.10 19.88 -0.99
C GLN A 4 7.01 20.51 -2.05
N ALA A 5 6.51 20.67 -3.28
CA ALA A 5 7.20 21.40 -4.34
C ALA A 5 7.11 22.94 -4.16
N GLY A 6 6.54 23.44 -3.07
CA GLY A 6 6.28 24.87 -2.88
C GLY A 6 5.38 25.45 -3.97
N TYR A 7 4.49 24.65 -4.54
CA TYR A 7 3.63 25.01 -5.68
C TYR A 7 4.41 25.40 -6.95
N SER A 8 5.68 25.00 -7.07
CA SER A 8 6.51 25.25 -8.25
C SER A 8 6.44 24.08 -9.23
N PRO A 9 6.05 24.31 -10.50
CA PRO A 9 5.99 23.25 -11.51
C PRO A 9 7.37 22.67 -11.83
N GLY A 10 8.41 23.50 -11.86
CA GLY A 10 9.78 23.04 -12.13
C GLY A 10 10.31 22.13 -11.04
N VAL A 11 10.08 22.48 -9.77
CA VAL A 11 10.47 21.64 -8.62
C VAL A 11 9.64 20.36 -8.62
N PHE A 12 8.34 20.45 -8.89
CA PHE A 12 7.48 19.29 -8.90
C PHE A 12 7.93 18.23 -9.92
N MET A 13 8.28 18.66 -11.13
CA MET A 13 8.74 17.75 -12.18
C MET A 13 10.13 17.17 -11.88
N ARG A 14 11.05 17.99 -11.35
CA ARG A 14 12.41 17.55 -10.99
C ARG A 14 12.39 16.50 -9.88
N ASP A 15 11.58 16.72 -8.85
CA ASP A 15 11.63 15.96 -7.59
C ASP A 15 10.46 14.98 -7.42
N LEU A 16 9.62 14.78 -8.45
CA LEU A 16 8.38 13.99 -8.37
C LEU A 16 8.57 12.66 -7.63
N PHE A 17 9.67 11.96 -7.89
CA PHE A 17 9.91 10.62 -7.36
C PHE A 17 10.31 10.63 -5.87
N TRP A 18 10.79 11.77 -5.36
CA TRP A 18 11.25 11.97 -3.99
C TRP A 18 10.17 12.52 -3.07
N PHE A 19 9.05 13.03 -3.60
CA PHE A 19 7.95 13.43 -2.74
C PHE A 19 7.30 12.23 -2.07
N SER A 20 6.91 12.43 -0.82
CA SER A 20 6.30 11.38 -0.01
C SER A 20 5.18 11.91 0.87
N LEU A 21 4.13 11.12 1.02
CA LEU A 21 3.09 11.31 1.99
C LEU A 21 3.28 10.20 3.02
N GLU A 22 3.87 10.58 4.16
CA GLU A 22 4.26 9.66 5.23
C GLU A 22 3.07 9.33 6.15
N PRO A 23 3.01 8.10 6.71
CA PRO A 23 2.05 7.78 7.75
C PRO A 23 2.33 8.56 9.05
N PRO A 24 1.36 8.61 9.99
CA PRO A 24 1.58 9.16 11.31
C PRO A 24 2.80 8.59 12.04
N ALA A 25 3.49 9.45 12.80
CA ALA A 25 4.60 9.05 13.65
C ALA A 25 4.15 8.08 14.77
N PRO A 26 5.07 7.25 15.34
CA PRO A 26 4.71 6.24 16.34
C PRO A 26 4.03 6.77 17.61
N GLU A 27 4.31 8.02 18.00
CA GLU A 27 3.70 8.70 19.16
C GLU A 27 2.18 8.83 19.07
N TYR A 28 1.63 8.82 17.85
CA TYR A 28 0.19 8.83 17.60
C TYR A 28 -0.46 7.45 17.69
N GLY A 29 0.33 6.36 17.74
CA GLY A 29 -0.19 4.98 17.73
C GLY A 29 -1.16 4.73 16.57
N LEU A 30 -2.39 4.29 16.90
CA LEU A 30 -3.50 4.15 15.95
C LEU A 30 -4.45 5.36 15.92
N GLY A 31 -4.09 6.45 16.59
CA GLY A 31 -4.87 7.68 16.63
C GLY A 31 -4.84 8.45 15.29
N PHE A 32 -5.76 9.40 15.16
CA PHE A 32 -5.76 10.33 14.04
C PHE A 32 -4.81 11.50 14.32
N ALA A 33 -3.70 11.56 13.59
CA ALA A 33 -2.70 12.62 13.73
C ALA A 33 -3.15 13.95 13.09
N PRO A 34 -2.59 15.10 13.48
CA PRO A 34 -2.75 16.36 12.76
C PRO A 34 -2.47 16.21 11.26
N LEU A 35 -3.14 17.02 10.42
CA LEU A 35 -3.09 16.86 8.96
C LEU A 35 -1.67 16.85 8.40
N ASN A 36 -0.81 17.76 8.88
CA ASN A 36 0.58 17.89 8.44
C ASN A 36 1.54 16.85 9.06
N GLU A 37 1.04 15.99 9.94
CA GLU A 37 1.81 14.98 10.69
C GLU A 37 1.33 13.55 10.37
N GLY A 38 0.80 13.35 9.17
CA GLY A 38 0.29 12.05 8.70
C GLY A 38 -1.23 11.94 8.66
N GLY A 39 -1.98 12.95 9.12
CA GLY A 39 -3.44 12.97 8.97
C GLY A 39 -3.88 12.93 7.49
N TRP A 40 -3.15 13.59 6.59
CA TRP A 40 -3.39 13.47 5.15
C TRP A 40 -3.19 12.05 4.61
N TRP A 41 -2.24 11.29 5.16
CA TRP A 41 -2.03 9.90 4.80
C TRP A 41 -3.24 9.06 5.21
N LEU A 42 -3.77 9.24 6.42
CA LEU A 42 -4.97 8.53 6.88
C LEU A 42 -6.18 8.76 5.96
N ILE A 43 -6.40 10.01 5.55
CA ILE A 43 -7.47 10.38 4.62
C ILE A 43 -7.24 9.72 3.25
N ALA A 44 -6.02 9.78 2.71
CA ALA A 44 -5.69 9.15 1.44
C ALA A 44 -5.89 7.62 1.49
N SER A 45 -5.42 6.97 2.56
CA SER A 45 -5.58 5.54 2.80
C SER A 45 -7.04 5.11 2.89
N PHE A 46 -7.88 5.91 3.56
CA PHE A 46 -9.32 5.65 3.65
C PHE A 46 -10.00 5.69 2.27
N PHE A 47 -9.73 6.72 1.47
CA PHE A 47 -10.31 6.82 0.12
C PHE A 47 -9.73 5.78 -0.84
N PHE A 48 -8.45 5.43 -0.69
CA PHE A 48 -7.84 4.33 -1.43
C PHE A 48 -8.52 3.00 -1.15
N LEU A 49 -8.79 2.69 0.13
CA LEU A 49 -9.56 1.50 0.53
C LEU A 49 -10.94 1.47 -0.12
N ILE A 50 -11.70 2.57 -0.03
CA ILE A 50 -13.02 2.68 -0.67
C ILE A 50 -12.91 2.44 -2.17
N GLY A 51 -11.96 3.07 -2.85
CA GLY A 51 -11.75 2.92 -4.28
C GLY A 51 -11.47 1.47 -4.69
N CYS A 52 -10.56 0.80 -3.96
CA CYS A 52 -10.24 -0.61 -4.16
C CYS A 52 -11.45 -1.52 -3.94
N SER A 53 -12.21 -1.33 -2.85
CA SER A 53 -13.41 -2.11 -2.54
C SER A 53 -14.51 -1.90 -3.57
N ALA A 54 -14.75 -0.67 -4.00
CA ALA A 54 -15.71 -0.34 -5.04
C ALA A 54 -15.33 -0.98 -6.38
N TRP A 55 -14.03 -0.97 -6.73
CA TRP A 55 -13.56 -1.62 -7.95
C TRP A 55 -13.72 -3.14 -7.89
N TRP A 56 -13.49 -3.75 -6.74
CA TRP A 56 -13.73 -5.19 -6.56
C TRP A 56 -15.20 -5.54 -6.73
N MET A 57 -16.09 -4.78 -6.10
CA MET A 57 -17.53 -4.95 -6.24
C MET A 57 -17.99 -4.77 -7.68
N ARG A 58 -17.42 -3.79 -8.41
CA ARG A 58 -17.64 -3.64 -9.86
C ARG A 58 -17.23 -4.91 -10.60
N THR A 59 -16.02 -5.40 -10.41
CA THR A 59 -15.51 -6.61 -11.09
C THR A 59 -16.41 -7.83 -10.84
N TYR A 60 -16.83 -8.02 -9.59
CA TYR A 60 -17.75 -9.09 -9.20
C TYR A 60 -19.13 -8.96 -9.88
N THR A 61 -19.75 -7.78 -9.78
CA THR A 61 -21.11 -7.56 -10.31
C THR A 61 -21.17 -7.63 -11.83
N ARG A 62 -20.12 -7.20 -12.54
CA ARG A 62 -20.04 -7.32 -14.00
C ARG A 62 -19.94 -8.77 -14.44
N ALA A 63 -19.12 -9.59 -13.79
CA ALA A 63 -19.04 -11.01 -14.07
C ALA A 63 -20.40 -11.71 -13.88
N LYS A 64 -21.11 -11.42 -12.77
CA LYS A 64 -22.47 -11.98 -12.54
C LYS A 64 -23.48 -11.52 -13.60
N ALA A 65 -23.47 -10.24 -13.96
CA ALA A 65 -24.41 -9.70 -14.95
C ALA A 65 -24.25 -10.34 -16.33
N LEU A 66 -23.05 -10.84 -16.65
CA LEU A 66 -22.72 -11.52 -17.91
C LEU A 66 -22.80 -13.05 -17.81
N GLY A 67 -23.21 -13.61 -16.66
CA GLY A 67 -23.25 -15.07 -16.46
C GLY A 67 -21.87 -15.74 -16.44
N MET A 68 -20.80 -15.00 -16.17
CA MET A 68 -19.42 -15.49 -16.15
C MET A 68 -19.03 -16.07 -14.77
N GLY A 69 -17.96 -16.88 -14.76
CA GLY A 69 -17.29 -17.27 -13.52
C GLY A 69 -16.63 -16.08 -12.79
N LEU A 70 -16.45 -16.22 -11.47
CA LEU A 70 -15.95 -15.15 -10.59
C LEU A 70 -14.44 -15.18 -10.34
N HIS A 71 -13.70 -15.97 -11.12
CA HIS A 71 -12.27 -16.22 -10.91
C HIS A 71 -11.43 -14.93 -10.84
N VAL A 72 -11.71 -13.97 -11.74
CA VAL A 72 -11.01 -12.66 -11.76
C VAL A 72 -11.30 -11.84 -10.50
N ALA A 73 -12.54 -11.86 -10.01
CA ALA A 73 -12.89 -11.15 -8.78
C ALA A 73 -12.17 -11.78 -7.57
N TRP A 74 -12.04 -13.10 -7.51
CA TRP A 74 -11.32 -13.77 -6.44
C TRP A 74 -9.80 -13.58 -6.52
N ALA A 75 -9.21 -13.62 -7.71
CA ALA A 75 -7.81 -13.25 -7.90
C ALA A 75 -7.55 -11.80 -7.47
N PHE A 76 -8.45 -10.88 -7.80
CA PHE A 76 -8.34 -9.49 -7.34
C PHE A 76 -8.49 -9.36 -5.81
N ALA A 77 -9.34 -10.17 -5.18
CA ALA A 77 -9.43 -10.20 -3.71
C ALA A 77 -8.09 -10.58 -3.05
N ALA A 78 -7.31 -11.49 -3.65
CA ALA A 78 -5.99 -11.85 -3.16
C ALA A 78 -4.97 -10.70 -3.26
N LEU A 79 -5.05 -9.86 -4.30
CA LEU A 79 -4.27 -8.62 -4.38
C LEU A 79 -4.67 -7.64 -3.27
N LEU A 80 -5.97 -7.44 -3.07
CA LEU A 80 -6.47 -6.56 -2.01
C LEU A 80 -6.05 -7.04 -0.62
N TRP A 81 -6.01 -8.36 -0.41
CA TRP A 81 -5.49 -8.95 0.82
C TRP A 81 -4.05 -8.49 1.12
N LEU A 82 -3.14 -8.55 0.15
CA LEU A 82 -1.76 -8.08 0.34
C LEU A 82 -1.71 -6.59 0.69
N ILE A 83 -2.46 -5.77 -0.04
CA ILE A 83 -2.55 -4.32 0.23
C ILE A 83 -3.02 -4.06 1.67
N LEU A 84 -4.07 -4.76 2.12
CA LEU A 84 -4.62 -4.61 3.46
C LEU A 84 -3.68 -5.14 4.54
N VAL A 85 -2.96 -6.24 4.29
CA VAL A 85 -1.97 -6.76 5.24
C VAL A 85 -0.89 -5.71 5.51
N LEU A 86 -0.35 -5.08 4.46
CA LEU A 86 0.73 -4.10 4.60
C LEU A 86 0.26 -2.75 5.14
N GLY A 87 -0.91 -2.27 4.68
CA GLY A 87 -1.39 -0.91 4.95
C GLY A 87 -2.39 -0.77 6.10
N LEU A 88 -3.00 -1.87 6.58
CA LEU A 88 -4.08 -1.81 7.57
C LEU A 88 -3.93 -2.85 8.69
N ILE A 89 -3.94 -4.14 8.35
CA ILE A 89 -4.01 -5.24 9.33
C ILE A 89 -2.73 -5.31 10.16
N ARG A 90 -1.54 -5.35 9.52
CA ARG A 90 -0.28 -5.39 10.27
C ARG A 90 -0.07 -4.11 11.11
N PRO A 91 -0.26 -2.88 10.59
CA PRO A 91 -0.21 -1.67 11.42
C PRO A 91 -1.11 -1.73 12.65
N ILE A 92 -2.36 -2.21 12.52
CA ILE A 92 -3.28 -2.41 13.65
C ILE A 92 -2.72 -3.42 14.66
N LEU A 93 -2.23 -4.58 14.21
CA LEU A 93 -1.64 -5.60 15.08
C LEU A 93 -0.38 -5.10 15.80
N MET A 94 0.37 -4.21 15.17
CA MET A 94 1.56 -3.57 15.74
C MET A 94 1.24 -2.34 16.59
N GLY A 95 -0.03 -1.92 16.65
CA GLY A 95 -0.47 -0.77 17.43
C GLY A 95 0.00 0.60 16.92
N SER A 96 0.44 0.71 15.67
CA SER A 96 0.95 1.97 15.12
C SER A 96 0.76 2.11 13.61
N TRP A 97 0.23 3.26 13.16
CA TRP A 97 0.16 3.60 11.74
C TRP A 97 1.53 3.81 11.11
N SER A 98 2.57 4.14 11.89
CA SER A 98 3.95 4.31 11.42
C SER A 98 4.54 3.07 10.75
N GLN A 99 3.91 1.92 10.94
CA GLN A 99 4.31 0.64 10.35
C GLN A 99 3.81 0.46 8.91
N ALA A 100 2.87 1.29 8.45
CA ALA A 100 2.27 1.22 7.13
C ALA A 100 3.20 1.80 6.04
N VAL A 101 2.89 1.49 4.79
CA VAL A 101 3.66 1.95 3.62
C VAL A 101 3.37 3.44 3.35
N PRO A 102 4.37 4.29 3.12
CA PRO A 102 4.16 5.68 2.67
C PRO A 102 3.72 5.73 1.20
N TYR A 103 3.07 6.82 0.81
CA TYR A 103 2.76 7.07 -0.60
C TYR A 103 3.85 7.94 -1.24
N GLY A 104 4.63 7.37 -2.15
CA GLY A 104 5.67 8.05 -2.92
C GLY A 104 6.49 7.03 -3.71
N ILE A 105 7.17 7.45 -4.79
CA ILE A 105 7.86 6.49 -5.67
C ILE A 105 9.09 5.92 -4.97
N PHE A 106 9.99 6.75 -4.44
CA PHE A 106 11.14 6.22 -3.72
C PHE A 106 10.84 5.87 -2.27
N SER A 107 9.97 6.61 -1.59
CA SER A 107 9.65 6.30 -0.18
C SER A 107 9.01 4.92 0.03
N HIS A 108 8.16 4.43 -0.89
CA HIS A 108 7.62 3.07 -0.77
C HIS A 108 8.68 1.98 -1.04
N LEU A 109 9.69 2.27 -1.87
CA LEU A 109 10.83 1.37 -2.10
C LEU A 109 11.75 1.35 -0.88
N ASP A 110 12.02 2.53 -0.30
CA ASP A 110 12.80 2.66 0.93
C ASP A 110 12.11 1.91 2.09
N TRP A 111 10.79 2.03 2.21
CA TRP A 111 10.00 1.26 3.17
C TRP A 111 10.16 -0.25 2.97
N THR A 112 10.13 -0.73 1.72
CA THR A 112 10.31 -2.16 1.42
C THR A 112 11.66 -2.67 1.90
N ASN A 113 12.72 -1.91 1.64
CA ASN A 113 14.07 -2.25 2.09
C ASN A 113 14.18 -2.19 3.62
N LEU A 114 13.69 -1.12 4.25
CA LEU A 114 13.72 -0.94 5.69
C LEU A 114 12.95 -2.05 6.40
N PHE A 115 11.76 -2.41 5.91
CA PHE A 115 10.98 -3.53 6.43
C PHE A 115 11.79 -4.84 6.44
N SER A 116 12.56 -5.11 5.38
CA SER A 116 13.47 -6.26 5.36
C SER A 116 14.56 -6.18 6.44
N ILE A 117 15.21 -5.02 6.57
CA ILE A 117 16.30 -4.80 7.53
C ILE A 117 15.79 -4.92 8.97
N THR A 118 14.65 -4.28 9.28
CA THR A 118 14.03 -4.27 10.61
C THR A 118 13.70 -5.68 11.11
N TYR A 119 13.29 -6.58 10.22
CA TYR A 119 12.91 -7.95 10.58
C TYR A 119 13.98 -9.00 10.27
N GLY A 120 15.25 -8.59 10.14
CA GLY A 120 16.37 -9.53 10.07
C GLY A 120 16.49 -10.27 8.72
N ASN A 121 16.26 -9.55 7.62
CA ASN A 121 16.36 -10.01 6.23
C ASN A 121 15.23 -10.96 5.79
N LEU A 122 14.31 -10.43 4.97
CA LEU A 122 13.15 -11.16 4.45
C LEU A 122 13.50 -12.35 3.53
N PHE A 123 14.73 -12.49 3.04
CA PHE A 123 15.11 -13.69 2.28
C PHE A 123 15.00 -14.98 3.09
N TYR A 124 15.05 -14.90 4.43
CA TYR A 124 14.86 -16.05 5.32
C TYR A 124 13.40 -16.28 5.73
N ASN A 125 12.46 -15.43 5.30
CA ASN A 125 11.04 -15.65 5.55
C ASN A 125 10.48 -16.66 4.53
N PRO A 126 9.96 -17.83 4.95
CA PRO A 126 9.49 -18.86 4.04
C PRO A 126 8.30 -18.42 3.18
N PHE A 127 7.41 -17.55 3.69
CA PHE A 127 6.30 -17.01 2.92
C PHE A 127 6.76 -16.01 1.85
N HIS A 128 7.82 -15.24 2.13
CA HIS A 128 8.43 -14.37 1.13
C HIS A 128 9.09 -15.19 0.01
N ALA A 129 9.82 -16.25 0.36
CA ALA A 129 10.40 -17.17 -0.62
C ALA A 129 9.31 -17.85 -1.49
N LEU A 130 8.20 -18.30 -0.89
CA LEU A 130 7.06 -18.84 -1.64
C LEU A 130 6.46 -17.80 -2.59
N SER A 131 6.30 -16.55 -2.16
CA SER A 131 5.80 -15.48 -3.02
C SER A 131 6.73 -15.22 -4.22
N ILE A 132 8.06 -15.30 -4.04
CA ILE A 132 9.02 -15.19 -5.14
C ILE A 132 8.89 -16.37 -6.09
N ALA A 133 8.77 -17.60 -5.58
CA ALA A 133 8.58 -18.78 -6.42
C ALA A 133 7.31 -18.67 -7.28
N PHE A 134 6.20 -18.18 -6.72
CA PHE A 134 4.97 -17.94 -7.48
C PHE A 134 5.07 -16.76 -8.45
N LEU A 135 5.82 -15.71 -8.10
CA LEU A 135 6.12 -14.60 -9.03
C LEU A 135 6.92 -15.09 -10.24
N TYR A 136 7.94 -15.92 -10.03
CA TYR A 136 8.72 -16.50 -11.13
C TYR A 136 7.90 -17.52 -11.92
N GLY A 137 7.11 -18.34 -11.23
CA GLY A 137 6.21 -19.30 -11.86
C GLY A 137 5.16 -18.64 -12.76
N SER A 138 4.64 -17.46 -12.40
CA SER A 138 3.64 -16.75 -13.21
C SER A 138 4.19 -16.13 -14.50
N ALA A 139 5.51 -15.92 -14.58
CA ALA A 139 6.18 -15.51 -15.81
C ALA A 139 6.61 -16.71 -16.68
N LEU A 140 6.75 -17.90 -16.08
CA LEU A 140 7.16 -19.12 -16.77
C LEU A 140 6.00 -19.89 -17.40
N LEU A 141 4.84 -19.91 -16.74
CA LEU A 141 3.60 -20.53 -17.23
C LEU A 141 2.89 -19.63 -18.25
#